data_AF-A0A3N4H6X1-F1
#
_entry.id   AF-A0A3N4H6X1-F1
#
_cell.length_a   1.000
_cell.length_b   1.000
_cell.length_c   1.000
_cell.angle_alpha   90.00
_cell.angle_beta   90.00
_cell.angle_gamma   90.00
#
_symmetry.space_group_name_H-M   'P 1'
#
loop_
_entity.id
_entity.type
_entity.pdbx_description
1 polymer ?
#
loop_
_entity_poly.entity_id
_entity_poly.type
_entity_poly.pdbx_seq_one_letter_code
_entity_poly.pdbx_strand_id
1 'polypeptide(L)'
;MRRFFGLITLLIFLSAELGAWGFFAHRKINRQAVFSLPPEMIGFYKFHIEYITENAVNPDRRRYAVIGEAEKHFIDADAYGDSAVYKLPRYWNQALESFTEEELRSKGIGPWNVYHTKIQLTEAFKRKDMKAILRLSADLGHYIGDIHVPLHTTKNYNGQLTNQYGIHGFWESRIPELLSNDYDFFVGKAEYLEQPQLSAWEAVIGAHLALDSVFQFEKIVSEKFPEDKKYSFEERNGINTKVYSREFSIAYHDMLDGQVERQMKKAIKMIADFWYTAWIDSGQPDLNSLLKNPVVIPEEKFEFSKPLDVREHDGITSQETPKDLRKSFLRAMWRVN
;
A
#
# COMPACT_ATOMS: atom_id res chain seq x y z
N MET A 1 -50.74 -20.07 -29.13
CA MET A 1 -50.41 -19.11 -28.05
C MET A 1 -49.21 -19.62 -27.24
N ARG A 2 -48.01 -19.11 -27.57
CA ARG A 2 -46.87 -18.76 -26.68
C ARG A 2 -46.51 -19.77 -25.56
N ARG A 3 -45.57 -20.70 -25.81
CA ARG A 3 -44.12 -20.61 -25.54
C ARG A 3 -43.79 -20.45 -24.04
N PHE A 4 -43.51 -21.56 -23.37
CA PHE A 4 -42.90 -21.66 -22.05
C PHE A 4 -41.62 -22.49 -22.18
N PHE A 5 -40.48 -21.86 -22.45
CA PHE A 5 -39.15 -22.42 -22.26
C PHE A 5 -38.15 -21.26 -22.35
N GLY A 6 -37.37 -21.08 -21.29
CA GLY A 6 -36.39 -20.00 -21.19
C GLY A 6 -35.99 -19.78 -19.74
N LEU A 7 -35.46 -20.82 -19.09
CA LEU A 7 -34.72 -20.68 -17.84
C LEU A 7 -33.41 -19.97 -18.21
N ILE A 8 -33.39 -18.64 -18.12
CA ILE A 8 -32.14 -17.88 -18.21
C ILE A 8 -31.49 -18.00 -16.83
N THR A 9 -30.56 -18.95 -16.72
CA THR A 9 -29.58 -19.00 -15.64
C THR A 9 -28.77 -17.72 -15.72
N LEU A 10 -29.07 -16.78 -14.83
CA LEU A 10 -28.25 -15.59 -14.60
C LEU A 10 -26.93 -16.07 -13.98
N LEU A 11 -25.95 -16.38 -14.83
CA LEU A 11 -24.55 -16.49 -14.43
C LEU A 11 -24.10 -15.09 -14.03
N ILE A 12 -24.34 -14.75 -12.77
CA ILE A 12 -23.62 -13.68 -12.11
C ILE A 12 -22.18 -14.18 -12.05
N PHE A 13 -21.34 -13.69 -12.96
CA PHE A 13 -19.90 -13.73 -12.78
C PHE A 13 -19.60 -12.87 -11.55
N LEU A 14 -19.65 -13.49 -10.36
CA LEU A 14 -18.84 -13.03 -9.24
C LEU A 14 -17.40 -13.33 -9.65
N SER A 15 -16.73 -12.35 -10.23
CA SER A 15 -15.28 -12.30 -10.26
C SER A 15 -14.84 -12.33 -8.80
N ALA A 16 -14.48 -13.51 -8.29
CA ALA A 16 -13.73 -13.59 -7.06
C ALA A 16 -12.39 -12.93 -7.37
N GLU A 17 -12.19 -11.70 -6.90
CA GLU A 17 -10.95 -10.97 -7.04
C GLU A 17 -9.84 -11.72 -6.30
N LEU A 18 -9.10 -12.52 -7.05
CA LEU A 18 -7.90 -13.22 -6.62
C LEU A 18 -6.73 -12.22 -6.62
N GLY A 19 -6.78 -11.24 -5.70
CA GLY A 19 -5.70 -10.30 -5.47
C GLY A 19 -4.62 -10.92 -4.57
N ALA A 20 -3.34 -10.69 -4.88
CA ALA A 20 -2.27 -10.97 -3.92
C ALA A 20 -2.53 -10.12 -2.66
N TRP A 21 -2.52 -10.78 -1.52
CA TRP A 21 -3.09 -10.36 -0.24
C TRP A 21 -2.63 -8.95 0.24
N GLY A 22 -1.37 -8.55 0.01
CA GLY A 22 -0.90 -7.18 0.32
C GLY A 22 -1.68 -6.05 -0.37
N PHE A 23 -2.41 -6.37 -1.44
CA PHE A 23 -3.22 -5.42 -2.21
C PHE A 23 -4.50 -4.98 -1.50
N PHE A 24 -5.01 -5.77 -0.57
CA PHE A 24 -6.29 -5.51 0.10
C PHE A 24 -6.27 -4.17 0.84
N ALA A 25 -5.24 -3.93 1.65
CA ALA A 25 -5.14 -2.73 2.46
C ALA A 25 -5.05 -1.47 1.60
N HIS A 26 -4.20 -1.46 0.56
CA HIS A 26 -4.05 -0.32 -0.35
C HIS A 26 -5.35 0.03 -1.07
N ARG A 27 -6.09 -0.97 -1.58
CA ARG A 27 -7.43 -0.79 -2.16
C ARG A 27 -8.37 -0.14 -1.15
N LYS A 28 -8.43 -0.70 0.06
CA LYS A 28 -9.32 -0.24 1.13
C LYS A 28 -9.04 1.20 1.52
N ILE A 29 -7.79 1.56 1.81
CA ILE A 29 -7.44 2.93 2.27
C ILE A 29 -7.68 3.98 1.18
N ASN A 30 -7.37 3.68 -0.08
CA ASN A 30 -7.60 4.59 -1.21
C ASN A 30 -9.10 4.82 -1.41
N ARG A 31 -9.89 3.75 -1.39
CA ARG A 31 -11.35 3.84 -1.47
C ARG A 31 -11.93 4.69 -0.33
N GLN A 32 -11.46 4.47 0.90
CA GLN A 32 -11.96 5.22 2.07
C GLN A 32 -11.60 6.71 2.01
N ALA A 33 -10.41 7.05 1.52
CA ALA A 33 -9.96 8.44 1.42
C ALA A 33 -10.89 9.32 0.55
N VAL A 34 -11.52 8.73 -0.47
CA VAL A 34 -12.49 9.43 -1.33
C VAL A 34 -13.64 10.05 -0.52
N PHE A 35 -14.09 9.39 0.54
CA PHE A 35 -15.22 9.86 1.35
C PHE A 35 -14.87 11.02 2.30
N SER A 36 -13.58 11.34 2.43
CA SER A 36 -13.10 12.47 3.23
C SER A 36 -12.96 13.77 2.40
N LEU A 37 -13.13 13.70 1.08
CA LEU A 37 -12.95 14.83 0.17
C LEU A 37 -14.11 15.84 0.25
N PRO A 38 -13.84 17.13 0.00
CA PRO A 38 -14.86 18.18 0.00
C PRO A 38 -15.84 18.04 -1.19
N PRO A 39 -17.02 18.69 -1.15
CA PRO A 39 -18.04 18.62 -2.21
C PRO A 39 -17.53 18.88 -3.63
N GLU A 40 -16.55 19.79 -3.77
CA GLU A 40 -15.95 20.20 -5.04
C GLU A 40 -15.09 19.09 -5.68
N MET A 41 -14.60 18.15 -4.88
CA MET A 41 -13.75 17.05 -5.34
C MET A 41 -14.46 15.70 -5.32
N ILE A 42 -15.29 15.45 -4.30
CA ILE A 42 -15.86 14.13 -4.03
C ILE A 42 -16.70 13.59 -5.19
N GLY A 43 -17.38 14.46 -5.96
CA GLY A 43 -18.15 14.05 -7.14
C GLY A 43 -17.28 13.36 -8.20
N PHE A 44 -16.14 13.97 -8.54
CA PHE A 44 -15.17 13.42 -9.48
C PHE A 44 -14.56 12.10 -8.98
N TYR A 45 -14.09 12.08 -7.72
CA TYR A 45 -13.44 10.89 -7.18
C TYR A 45 -14.42 9.73 -6.95
N LYS A 46 -15.67 10.00 -6.54
CA LYS A 46 -16.70 8.97 -6.43
C LYS A 46 -17.05 8.38 -7.79
N PHE A 47 -17.14 9.19 -8.84
CA PHE A 47 -17.38 8.71 -10.19
C PHE A 47 -16.28 7.74 -10.65
N HIS A 48 -15.03 7.97 -10.24
CA HIS A 48 -13.88 7.14 -10.57
C HIS A 48 -13.42 6.21 -9.44
N ILE A 49 -14.26 5.92 -8.44
CA ILE A 49 -13.82 5.24 -7.22
C ILE A 49 -13.27 3.83 -7.48
N GLU A 50 -13.84 3.11 -8.44
CA GLU A 50 -13.33 1.78 -8.80
C GLU A 50 -11.97 1.86 -9.48
N TYR A 51 -11.71 2.89 -10.31
CA TYR A 51 -10.38 3.10 -10.86
C TYR A 51 -9.36 3.37 -9.75
N ILE A 52 -9.68 4.28 -8.83
CA ILE A 52 -8.81 4.63 -7.68
C ILE A 52 -8.55 3.40 -6.80
N THR A 53 -9.58 2.59 -6.55
CA THR A 53 -9.47 1.37 -5.74
C THR A 53 -8.58 0.35 -6.44
N GLU A 54 -8.91 -0.04 -7.68
CA GLU A 54 -8.24 -1.14 -8.37
C GLU A 54 -6.79 -0.83 -8.77
N ASN A 55 -6.49 0.45 -9.05
CA ASN A 55 -5.15 0.87 -9.46
C ASN A 55 -4.25 1.27 -8.29
N ALA A 56 -4.75 1.27 -7.05
CA ALA A 56 -3.98 1.55 -5.84
C ALA A 56 -2.84 0.55 -5.57
N VAL A 57 -2.75 -0.53 -6.36
CA VAL A 57 -1.77 -1.61 -6.21
C VAL A 57 -0.81 -1.68 -7.40
N ASN A 58 -0.98 -0.79 -8.38
CA ASN A 58 -0.12 -0.74 -9.56
C ASN A 58 1.35 -0.41 -9.23
N PRO A 59 1.70 0.45 -8.25
CA PRO A 59 3.10 0.63 -7.89
C PRO A 59 3.79 -0.68 -7.48
N ASP A 60 3.07 -1.53 -6.76
CA ASP A 60 3.53 -2.87 -6.37
C ASP A 60 3.68 -3.81 -7.57
N ARG A 61 2.83 -3.68 -8.59
CA ARG A 61 3.03 -4.42 -9.85
C ARG A 61 4.26 -3.88 -10.60
N ARG A 62 4.46 -2.56 -10.59
CA ARG A 62 5.55 -1.87 -11.29
C ARG A 62 6.92 -2.19 -10.69
N ARG A 63 7.05 -2.45 -9.38
CA ARG A 63 8.35 -2.78 -8.77
C ARG A 63 9.10 -3.91 -9.49
N TYR A 64 8.37 -4.85 -10.10
CA TYR A 64 8.95 -6.00 -10.80
C TYR A 64 9.22 -5.75 -12.30
N ALA A 65 8.72 -4.64 -12.87
CA ALA A 65 8.82 -4.31 -14.29
C ALA A 65 9.52 -2.97 -14.59
N VAL A 66 9.57 -2.05 -13.61
CA VAL A 66 10.02 -0.67 -13.79
C VAL A 66 11.24 -0.41 -12.91
N ILE A 67 12.37 -0.10 -13.54
CA ILE A 67 13.60 0.28 -12.84
C ILE A 67 13.34 1.54 -12.00
N GLY A 68 13.81 1.52 -10.74
CA GLY A 68 13.65 2.62 -9.80
C GLY A 68 12.25 2.71 -9.16
N GLU A 69 11.34 1.77 -9.42
CA GLU A 69 10.06 1.74 -8.69
C GLU A 69 10.22 1.14 -7.29
N ALA A 70 10.96 0.04 -7.14
CA ALA A 70 11.05 -0.69 -5.87
C ALA A 70 11.52 0.17 -4.68
N GLU A 71 12.49 1.06 -4.91
CA GLU A 71 13.03 2.00 -3.90
C GLU A 71 12.02 3.06 -3.44
N LYS A 72 10.92 3.28 -4.16
CA LYS A 72 9.89 4.26 -3.78
C LYS A 72 8.96 3.77 -2.68
N HIS A 73 9.01 2.48 -2.36
CA HIS A 73 8.07 1.82 -1.45
C HIS A 73 8.53 1.90 0.01
N PHE A 74 9.74 2.40 0.30
CA PHE A 74 10.31 2.25 1.64
C PHE A 74 11.41 3.25 1.97
N ILE A 75 11.84 3.21 3.22
CA ILE A 75 13.07 3.85 3.69
C ILE A 75 13.67 3.03 4.84
N ASP A 76 14.81 2.41 4.65
CA ASP A 76 15.50 1.65 5.71
C ASP A 76 16.22 2.62 6.65
N ALA A 77 15.44 3.30 7.50
CA ALA A 77 15.94 4.37 8.35
C ALA A 77 17.06 3.87 9.29
N ASP A 78 16.94 2.64 9.79
CA ASP A 78 17.94 1.99 10.64
C ASP A 78 19.26 1.65 9.93
N ALA A 79 19.31 1.69 8.59
CA ALA A 79 20.54 1.54 7.83
C ALA A 79 21.45 2.79 7.90
N TYR A 80 20.93 3.92 8.40
CA TYR A 80 21.67 5.17 8.60
C TYR A 80 22.15 5.36 10.05
N GLY A 81 21.91 4.37 10.93
CA GLY A 81 22.36 4.36 12.32
C GLY A 81 21.31 4.83 13.33
N ASP A 82 21.74 4.95 14.58
CA ASP A 82 20.83 5.15 15.71
C ASP A 82 20.07 6.49 15.62
N SER A 83 18.76 6.40 15.84
CA SER A 83 17.83 7.54 15.75
C SER A 83 17.85 8.24 14.39
N ALA A 84 18.30 7.58 13.32
CA ALA A 84 18.41 8.20 12.00
C ALA A 84 17.06 8.68 11.45
N VAL A 85 15.95 8.05 11.83
CA VAL A 85 14.61 8.52 11.46
C VAL A 85 14.34 9.97 11.88
N TYR A 86 15.04 10.47 12.92
CA TYR A 86 14.98 11.87 13.38
C TYR A 86 16.04 12.79 12.75
N LYS A 87 17.11 12.22 12.21
CA LYS A 87 18.30 12.95 11.73
C LYS A 87 18.36 13.09 10.21
N LEU A 88 17.68 12.21 9.47
CA LEU A 88 17.70 12.22 8.02
C LEU A 88 17.14 13.53 7.46
N PRO A 89 17.80 14.15 6.46
CA PRO A 89 17.33 15.38 5.85
C PRO A 89 15.93 15.25 5.27
N ARG A 90 15.04 16.20 5.60
CA ARG A 90 13.63 16.10 5.23
C ARG A 90 13.37 16.42 3.75
N TYR A 91 14.24 17.22 3.15
CA TYR A 91 14.14 17.63 1.75
C TYR A 91 15.18 16.90 0.91
N TRP A 92 14.78 16.47 -0.29
CA TRP A 92 15.63 15.67 -1.19
C TRP A 92 16.98 16.36 -1.50
N ASN A 93 16.96 17.66 -1.82
CA ASN A 93 18.19 18.38 -2.14
C ASN A 93 19.15 18.46 -0.94
N GLN A 94 18.64 18.55 0.28
CA GLN A 94 19.47 18.51 1.49
C GLN A 94 20.02 17.11 1.75
N ALA A 95 19.26 16.06 1.40
CA ALA A 95 19.75 14.68 1.48
C ALA A 95 20.96 14.49 0.54
N LEU A 96 20.92 15.06 -0.66
CA LEU A 96 22.02 15.01 -1.63
C LEU A 96 23.27 15.80 -1.20
N GLU A 97 23.17 16.70 -0.22
CA GLU A 97 24.35 17.37 0.36
C GLU A 97 25.14 16.43 1.29
N SER A 98 24.49 15.37 1.81
CA SER A 98 25.07 14.45 2.80
C SER A 98 25.30 13.04 2.27
N PHE A 99 24.55 12.62 1.25
CA PHE A 99 24.57 11.26 0.69
C PHE A 99 24.59 11.31 -0.84
N THR A 100 25.12 10.26 -1.46
CA THR A 100 24.96 10.11 -2.92
C THR A 100 23.54 9.68 -3.26
N GLU A 101 23.07 10.00 -4.46
CA GLU A 101 21.76 9.55 -4.94
C GLU A 101 21.64 8.02 -4.95
N GLU A 102 22.72 7.32 -5.35
CA GLU A 102 22.78 5.86 -5.34
C GLU A 102 22.59 5.30 -3.92
N GLU A 103 23.25 5.89 -2.93
CA GLU A 103 23.11 5.46 -1.53
C GLU A 103 21.67 5.65 -1.04
N LEU A 104 21.07 6.82 -1.28
CA LEU A 104 19.69 7.11 -0.89
C LEU A 104 18.70 6.12 -1.52
N ARG A 105 18.85 5.88 -2.83
CA ARG A 105 18.02 4.94 -3.59
C ARG A 105 18.16 3.50 -3.09
N SER A 106 19.39 3.07 -2.80
CA SER A 106 19.66 1.72 -2.28
C SER A 106 18.99 1.44 -0.93
N LYS A 107 18.76 2.48 -0.13
CA LYS A 107 18.14 2.41 1.21
C LYS A 107 16.68 2.88 1.19
N GLY A 108 16.09 3.11 0.02
CA GLY A 108 14.71 3.53 -0.15
C GLY A 108 14.47 5.03 0.01
N ILE A 109 13.55 5.56 -0.81
CA ILE A 109 13.24 6.98 -0.95
C ILE A 109 11.76 7.34 -0.70
N GLY A 110 11.00 6.45 -0.05
CA GLY A 110 9.55 6.56 0.17
C GLY A 110 9.03 7.96 0.55
N PRO A 111 9.47 8.59 1.65
CA PRO A 111 8.94 9.89 2.08
C PRO A 111 9.24 11.02 1.09
N TRP A 112 10.37 10.99 0.38
CA TRP A 112 10.66 11.97 -0.67
C TRP A 112 9.82 11.71 -1.93
N ASN A 113 9.62 10.44 -2.30
CA ASN A 113 8.78 10.07 -3.43
C ASN A 113 7.32 10.49 -3.21
N VAL A 114 6.76 10.34 -2.00
CA VAL A 114 5.41 10.83 -1.66
C VAL A 114 5.24 12.31 -1.99
N TYR A 115 6.19 13.15 -1.57
CA TYR A 115 6.15 14.58 -1.88
C TYR A 115 6.33 14.86 -3.39
N HIS A 116 7.24 14.14 -4.05
CA HIS A 116 7.44 14.28 -5.49
C HIS A 116 6.19 13.89 -6.29
N THR A 117 5.53 12.79 -5.97
CA THR A 117 4.27 12.37 -6.61
C THR A 117 3.15 13.38 -6.34
N LYS A 118 3.10 13.99 -5.14
CA LYS A 118 2.17 15.09 -4.86
C LYS A 118 2.41 16.30 -5.77
N ILE A 119 3.66 16.68 -6.03
CA ILE A 119 3.99 17.76 -6.98
C ILE A 119 3.48 17.40 -8.38
N GLN A 120 3.73 16.17 -8.83
CA GLN A 120 3.23 15.70 -10.13
C GLN A 120 1.69 15.73 -10.21
N LEU A 121 1.00 15.33 -9.14
CA LEU A 121 -0.45 15.40 -9.05
C LEU A 121 -0.96 16.85 -9.11
N THR A 122 -0.27 17.78 -8.45
CA THR A 122 -0.56 19.22 -8.50
C THR A 122 -0.49 19.73 -9.95
N GLU A 123 0.57 19.35 -10.69
CA GLU A 123 0.73 19.72 -12.10
C GLU A 123 -0.31 19.05 -13.02
N ALA A 124 -0.72 17.81 -12.72
CA ALA A 124 -1.80 17.15 -13.44
C ALA A 124 -3.14 17.87 -13.26
N PHE A 125 -3.44 18.34 -12.05
CA PHE A 125 -4.62 19.18 -11.80
C PHE A 125 -4.55 20.51 -12.56
N LYS A 126 -3.41 21.22 -12.53
CA LYS A 126 -3.24 22.48 -13.29
C LYS A 126 -3.52 22.31 -14.78
N ARG A 127 -3.03 21.21 -15.35
CA ARG A 127 -3.25 20.85 -16.76
C ARG A 127 -4.63 20.26 -17.04
N LYS A 128 -5.44 19.98 -16.02
CA LYS A 128 -6.74 19.31 -16.12
C LYS A 128 -6.64 17.95 -16.83
N ASP A 129 -5.50 17.26 -16.67
CA ASP A 129 -5.23 15.97 -17.28
C ASP A 129 -5.87 14.86 -16.43
N MET A 130 -7.11 14.50 -16.76
CA MET A 130 -7.89 13.51 -16.01
C MET A 130 -7.16 12.16 -15.87
N LYS A 131 -6.48 11.70 -16.92
CA LYS A 131 -5.76 10.41 -16.89
C LYS A 131 -4.60 10.48 -15.91
N ALA A 132 -3.82 11.56 -15.94
CA ALA A 132 -2.72 11.76 -15.01
C ALA A 132 -3.21 11.97 -13.58
N ILE A 133 -4.29 12.74 -13.36
CA ILE A 133 -4.90 12.94 -12.03
C ILE A 133 -5.24 11.59 -11.41
N LEU A 134 -5.98 10.74 -12.12
CA LEU A 134 -6.44 9.47 -11.58
C LEU A 134 -5.28 8.51 -11.29
N ARG A 135 -4.34 8.37 -12.23
CA ARG A 135 -3.14 7.53 -12.03
C ARG A 135 -2.33 8.01 -10.83
N LEU A 136 -1.98 9.30 -10.79
CA LEU A 136 -1.14 9.87 -9.74
C LEU A 136 -1.84 9.89 -8.39
N SER A 137 -3.17 9.99 -8.36
CA SER A 137 -3.93 9.88 -7.10
C SER A 137 -3.84 8.47 -6.51
N ALA A 138 -4.05 7.43 -7.34
CA ALA A 138 -3.91 6.04 -6.90
C ALA A 138 -2.47 5.70 -6.50
N ASP A 139 -1.48 6.12 -7.30
CA ASP A 139 -0.06 5.92 -7.01
C ASP A 139 0.34 6.65 -5.71
N LEU A 140 -0.06 7.91 -5.53
CA LEU A 140 0.21 8.66 -4.30
C LEU A 140 -0.42 7.99 -3.08
N GLY A 141 -1.65 7.50 -3.22
CA GLY A 141 -2.33 6.82 -2.13
C GLY A 141 -1.65 5.52 -1.72
N HIS A 142 -1.07 4.79 -2.68
CA HIS A 142 -0.24 3.62 -2.38
C HIS A 142 1.02 3.99 -1.58
N TYR A 143 1.82 4.94 -2.07
CA TYR A 143 3.07 5.33 -1.40
C TYR A 143 2.82 5.93 -0.02
N ILE A 144 1.69 6.62 0.19
CA ILE A 144 1.27 7.07 1.52
C ILE A 144 0.94 5.85 2.40
N GLY A 145 0.26 4.83 1.87
CA GLY A 145 0.04 3.56 2.56
C GLY A 145 1.35 2.92 3.04
N ASP A 146 2.33 2.80 2.14
CA ASP A 146 3.64 2.19 2.42
C ASP A 146 4.36 2.85 3.59
N ILE A 147 4.44 4.19 3.61
CA ILE A 147 5.16 4.91 4.67
C ILE A 147 4.46 4.83 6.04
N HIS A 148 3.22 4.31 6.10
CA HIS A 148 2.53 3.99 7.34
C HIS A 148 2.74 2.53 7.79
N VAL A 149 3.40 1.70 6.99
CA VAL A 149 3.77 0.33 7.37
C VAL A 149 5.07 0.38 8.17
N PRO A 150 5.11 -0.03 9.45
CA PRO A 150 6.33 -0.02 10.26
C PRO A 150 7.49 -0.75 9.56
N LEU A 151 7.19 -1.90 8.96
CA LEU A 151 8.15 -2.77 8.28
C LEU A 151 8.70 -2.20 6.97
N HIS A 152 8.15 -1.08 6.46
CA HIS A 152 8.73 -0.32 5.34
C HIS A 152 9.77 0.71 5.81
N THR A 153 10.06 0.76 7.11
CA THR A 153 10.98 1.74 7.69
C THR A 153 12.31 1.14 8.20
N THR A 154 12.58 -0.15 7.91
CA THR A 154 13.69 -0.92 8.50
C THR A 154 14.26 -1.95 7.53
N LYS A 155 15.58 -2.16 7.60
CA LYS A 155 16.25 -3.27 6.91
C LYS A 155 15.85 -4.65 7.44
N ASN A 156 15.15 -4.75 8.58
CA ASN A 156 14.54 -5.98 9.10
C ASN A 156 13.10 -6.18 8.59
N TYR A 157 12.81 -5.69 7.38
CA TYR A 157 11.46 -5.55 6.81
C TYR A 157 10.60 -6.82 6.82
N ASN A 158 11.19 -8.02 6.87
CA ASN A 158 10.47 -9.29 6.91
C ASN A 158 10.89 -10.17 8.11
N GLY A 159 11.46 -9.57 9.16
CA GLY A 159 11.89 -10.29 10.37
C GLY A 159 13.13 -11.17 10.17
N GLN A 160 13.86 -11.01 9.06
CA GLN A 160 15.03 -11.82 8.71
C GLN A 160 16.22 -11.67 9.68
N LEU A 161 16.31 -10.55 10.40
CA LEU A 161 17.35 -10.28 11.39
C LEU A 161 16.93 -10.69 12.81
N THR A 162 15.66 -11.02 13.03
CA THR A 162 15.09 -11.37 14.34
C THR A 162 14.44 -12.76 14.37
N ASN A 163 14.59 -13.55 13.30
CA ASN A 163 14.00 -14.88 13.14
C ASN A 163 12.46 -14.89 13.17
N GLN A 164 11.85 -13.87 12.56
CA GLN A 164 10.39 -13.68 12.45
C GLN A 164 9.96 -13.64 10.98
N TYR A 165 10.59 -14.48 10.15
CA TYR A 165 10.34 -14.54 8.71
C TYR A 165 8.84 -14.61 8.37
N GLY A 166 8.38 -13.73 7.49
CA GLY A 166 6.98 -13.63 7.07
C GLY A 166 6.15 -12.64 7.90
N ILE A 167 6.73 -11.95 8.89
CA ILE A 167 6.00 -10.93 9.68
C ILE A 167 5.51 -9.75 8.83
N HIS A 168 6.13 -9.50 7.66
CA HIS A 168 5.70 -8.48 6.72
C HIS A 168 4.29 -8.73 6.19
N GLY A 169 4.12 -9.80 5.41
CA GLY A 169 2.80 -10.20 4.91
C GLY A 169 1.82 -10.57 6.04
N PHE A 170 2.31 -10.90 7.24
CA PHE A 170 1.44 -11.05 8.40
C PHE A 170 0.81 -9.72 8.84
N TRP A 171 1.63 -8.69 9.05
CA TRP A 171 1.15 -7.38 9.51
C TRP A 171 0.37 -6.65 8.41
N GLU A 172 0.87 -6.66 7.17
CA GLU A 172 0.34 -5.86 6.07
C GLU A 172 -0.88 -6.49 5.37
N SER A 173 -0.90 -7.82 5.26
CA SER A 173 -1.91 -8.53 4.48
C SER A 173 -2.87 -9.27 5.39
N ARG A 174 -2.36 -10.24 6.16
CA ARG A 174 -3.18 -11.19 6.92
C ARG A 174 -4.06 -10.49 7.97
N ILE A 175 -3.52 -9.56 8.73
CA ILE A 175 -4.27 -8.87 9.78
C ILE A 175 -5.40 -8.00 9.17
N PRO A 176 -5.14 -7.09 8.22
CA PRO A 176 -6.22 -6.33 7.57
C PRO A 176 -7.29 -7.20 6.92
N GLU A 177 -6.92 -8.28 6.24
CA GLU A 177 -7.89 -9.17 5.59
C GLU A 177 -8.84 -9.83 6.58
N LEU A 178 -8.29 -10.30 7.70
CA LEU A 178 -9.08 -11.00 8.71
C LEU A 178 -9.99 -10.05 9.50
N LEU A 179 -9.51 -8.84 9.81
CA LEU A 179 -10.09 -8.02 10.89
C LEU A 179 -10.64 -6.67 10.42
N SER A 180 -10.34 -6.19 9.21
CA SER A 180 -10.76 -4.84 8.78
C SER A 180 -12.26 -4.63 8.63
N ASN A 181 -13.07 -5.69 8.64
CA ASN A 181 -14.53 -5.56 8.66
C ASN A 181 -15.04 -4.97 9.98
N ASP A 182 -14.27 -5.11 11.06
CA ASP A 182 -14.60 -4.60 12.40
C ASP A 182 -13.98 -3.22 12.68
N TYR A 183 -13.16 -2.68 11.76
CA TYR A 183 -12.48 -1.39 11.94
C TYR A 183 -13.39 -0.19 11.63
N ASP A 184 -13.23 0.90 12.38
CA ASP A 184 -13.87 2.18 12.10
C ASP A 184 -12.95 3.09 11.29
N PHE A 185 -13.19 3.16 9.98
CA PHE A 185 -12.42 3.99 9.05
C PHE A 185 -12.87 5.46 8.97
N PHE A 186 -13.70 5.95 9.89
CA PHE A 186 -14.03 7.38 9.93
C PHE A 186 -12.83 8.22 10.36
N VAL A 187 -12.41 9.15 9.50
CA VAL A 187 -11.24 10.03 9.72
C VAL A 187 -11.54 11.53 9.60
N GLY A 188 -12.80 11.90 9.37
CA GLY A 188 -13.20 13.29 9.17
C GLY A 188 -12.96 13.79 7.75
N LYS A 189 -12.77 15.11 7.61
CA LYS A 189 -12.60 15.78 6.31
C LYS A 189 -11.12 15.96 5.99
N ALA A 190 -10.82 16.02 4.69
CA ALA A 190 -9.51 16.42 4.20
C ALA A 190 -9.15 17.84 4.64
N GLU A 191 -7.89 18.06 4.97
CA GLU A 191 -7.32 19.32 5.44
C GLU A 191 -6.09 19.70 4.61
N TYR A 192 -5.85 21.00 4.49
CA TYR A 192 -4.70 21.50 3.74
C TYR A 192 -3.41 21.28 4.54
N LEU A 193 -2.39 20.76 3.88
CA LEU A 193 -1.07 20.57 4.47
C LEU A 193 -0.15 21.71 4.07
N GLU A 194 0.21 22.57 5.03
CA GLU A 194 1.17 23.66 4.81
C GLU A 194 2.56 23.12 4.42
N GLN A 195 2.96 21.98 4.99
CA GLN A 195 4.28 21.38 4.81
C GLN A 195 4.17 19.88 4.48
N PRO A 196 3.72 19.50 3.27
CA PRO A 196 3.43 18.11 2.94
C PRO A 196 4.65 17.20 3.06
N GLN A 197 5.85 17.70 2.72
CA GLN A 197 7.09 16.93 2.87
C GLN A 197 7.34 16.56 4.34
N LEU A 198 7.09 17.46 5.29
CA LEU A 198 7.25 17.16 6.72
C LEU A 198 6.18 16.19 7.20
N SER A 199 4.93 16.32 6.74
CA SER A 199 3.87 15.35 7.04
C SER A 199 4.23 13.93 6.61
N ALA A 200 4.88 13.76 5.45
CA ALA A 200 5.38 12.44 5.02
C ALA A 200 6.46 11.88 5.94
N TRP A 201 7.32 12.73 6.49
CA TRP A 201 8.32 12.29 7.47
C TRP A 201 7.73 11.96 8.83
N GLU A 202 6.73 12.72 9.30
CA GLU A 202 6.03 12.39 10.53
C GLU A 202 5.31 11.03 10.44
N ALA A 203 4.75 10.69 9.27
CA ALA A 203 4.21 9.36 9.03
C ALA A 203 5.29 8.27 9.15
N VAL A 204 6.45 8.45 8.53
CA VAL A 204 7.59 7.52 8.63
C VAL A 204 8.07 7.40 10.08
N ILE A 205 8.22 8.51 10.81
CA ILE A 205 8.64 8.50 12.21
C ILE A 205 7.62 7.70 13.05
N GLY A 206 6.34 8.00 12.90
CA GLY A 206 5.27 7.33 13.62
C GLY A 206 5.19 5.83 13.32
N ALA A 207 5.41 5.43 12.07
CA ALA A 207 5.47 4.02 11.68
C ALA A 207 6.73 3.33 12.24
N HIS A 208 7.90 3.98 12.15
CA HIS A 208 9.16 3.43 12.65
C HIS A 208 9.14 3.21 14.16
N LEU A 209 8.55 4.14 14.92
CA LEU A 209 8.38 4.02 16.36
C LEU A 209 7.51 2.84 16.79
N ALA A 210 6.69 2.28 15.90
CA ALA A 210 5.85 1.13 16.20
C ALA A 210 6.55 -0.23 16.00
N LEU A 211 7.78 -0.24 15.47
CA LEU A 211 8.54 -1.46 15.18
C LEU A 211 8.83 -2.32 16.41
N ASP A 212 9.04 -1.68 17.56
CA ASP A 212 9.29 -2.39 18.81
C ASP A 212 8.12 -3.32 19.16
N SER A 213 6.90 -2.81 19.08
CA SER A 213 5.66 -3.53 19.35
C SER A 213 5.41 -4.60 18.29
N VAL A 214 5.65 -4.29 17.01
CA VAL A 214 5.54 -5.26 15.91
C VAL A 214 6.39 -6.50 16.19
N PHE A 215 7.68 -6.31 16.48
CA PHE A 215 8.57 -7.45 16.69
C PHE A 215 8.39 -8.10 18.08
N GLN A 216 8.29 -7.31 19.15
CA GLN A 216 8.23 -7.86 20.51
C GLN A 216 6.93 -8.61 20.76
N PHE A 217 5.78 -8.11 20.27
CA PHE A 217 4.51 -8.77 20.53
C PHE A 217 4.34 -10.04 19.71
N GLU A 218 4.85 -10.11 18.48
CA GLU A 218 4.84 -11.37 17.72
C GLU A 218 5.64 -12.45 18.46
N LYS A 219 6.78 -12.07 19.05
CA LYS A 219 7.58 -12.97 19.88
C LYS A 219 6.83 -13.42 21.14
N ILE A 220 6.22 -12.49 21.88
CA ILE A 220 5.48 -12.81 23.10
C ILE A 220 4.27 -13.69 22.82
N VAL A 221 3.53 -13.46 21.72
CA VAL A 221 2.42 -14.33 21.31
C VAL A 221 2.95 -15.70 20.91
N SER A 222 4.07 -15.76 20.17
CA SER A 222 4.71 -17.03 19.80
C SER A 222 5.10 -17.88 21.01
N GLU A 223 5.62 -17.28 22.08
CA GLU A 223 5.98 -17.99 23.31
C GLU A 223 4.75 -18.57 24.04
N LYS A 224 3.55 -18.03 23.79
CA LYS A 224 2.29 -18.49 24.39
C LYS A 224 1.53 -19.50 23.52
N PHE A 225 1.95 -19.71 22.27
CA PHE A 225 1.26 -20.58 21.32
C PHE A 225 2.08 -21.85 21.04
N PRO A 226 1.45 -23.04 21.08
CA PRO A 226 2.05 -24.24 20.52
C PRO A 226 2.41 -24.05 19.04
N GLU A 227 3.54 -24.62 18.60
CA GLU A 227 4.05 -24.43 17.23
C GLU A 227 3.05 -24.91 16.16
N ASP A 228 2.31 -25.99 16.45
CA ASP A 228 1.26 -26.55 15.61
C ASP A 228 0.00 -25.68 15.52
N LYS A 229 -0.16 -24.69 16.42
CA LYS A 229 -1.29 -23.74 16.44
C LYS A 229 -0.93 -22.35 15.95
N LYS A 230 0.35 -22.05 15.79
CA LYS A 230 0.82 -20.75 15.27
C LYS A 230 0.42 -20.54 13.81
N TYR A 231 0.41 -21.62 13.03
CA TYR A 231 0.15 -21.57 11.60
C TYR A 231 -1.06 -22.41 11.20
N SER A 232 -1.70 -22.03 10.10
CA SER A 232 -2.69 -22.83 9.39
C SER A 232 -2.30 -22.92 7.90
N PHE A 233 -2.99 -23.78 7.16
CA PHE A 233 -2.86 -23.85 5.71
C PHE A 233 -4.16 -23.37 5.06
N GLU A 234 -4.02 -22.50 4.07
CA GLU A 234 -5.14 -21.98 3.30
C GLU A 234 -4.83 -22.11 1.80
N GLU A 235 -5.85 -22.44 1.01
CA GLU A 235 -5.73 -22.48 -0.45
C GLU A 235 -5.75 -21.04 -0.99
N ARG A 236 -4.67 -20.64 -1.68
CA ARG A 236 -4.49 -19.32 -2.28
C ARG A 236 -4.16 -19.48 -3.75
N ASN A 237 -5.03 -19.01 -4.65
CA ASN A 237 -4.84 -19.13 -6.10
C ASN A 237 -4.58 -20.58 -6.58
N GLY A 238 -5.16 -21.57 -5.90
CA GLY A 238 -4.93 -23.00 -6.15
C GLY A 238 -3.61 -23.55 -5.59
N ILE A 239 -2.98 -22.84 -4.64
CA ILE A 239 -1.74 -23.24 -3.95
C ILE A 239 -2.00 -23.22 -2.44
N ASN A 240 -1.80 -24.35 -1.77
CA ASN A 240 -1.84 -24.40 -0.31
C ASN A 240 -0.65 -23.62 0.27
N THR A 241 -0.95 -22.56 1.01
CA THR A 241 0.04 -21.66 1.58
C THR A 241 -0.02 -21.74 3.10
N LYS A 242 1.15 -21.85 3.74
CA LYS A 242 1.28 -21.74 5.20
C LYS A 242 1.10 -20.27 5.59
N VAL A 243 0.13 -20.00 6.47
CA VAL A 243 -0.21 -18.65 6.96
C VAL A 243 -0.29 -18.66 8.47
N TYR A 244 -0.25 -17.48 9.09
CA TYR A 244 -0.55 -17.35 10.52
C TYR A 244 -2.02 -17.74 10.77
N SER A 245 -2.25 -18.56 11.80
CA SER A 245 -3.61 -19.01 12.14
C SER A 245 -4.48 -17.84 12.58
N ARG A 246 -5.81 -18.02 12.50
CA ARG A 246 -6.76 -16.96 12.89
C ARG A 246 -6.62 -16.60 14.36
N GLU A 247 -6.45 -17.60 15.22
CA GLU A 247 -6.31 -17.45 16.66
C GLU A 247 -5.02 -16.70 17.02
N PHE A 248 -3.90 -17.03 16.36
CA PHE A 248 -2.64 -16.30 16.53
C PHE A 248 -2.77 -14.86 16.06
N SER A 249 -3.42 -14.65 14.90
CA SER A 249 -3.65 -13.33 14.31
C SER A 249 -4.43 -12.41 15.24
N ILE A 250 -5.49 -12.93 15.88
CA ILE A 250 -6.30 -12.19 16.85
C ILE A 250 -5.48 -11.87 18.10
N ALA A 251 -4.79 -12.86 18.68
CA ALA A 251 -3.97 -12.62 19.88
C ALA A 251 -2.87 -11.57 19.66
N TYR A 252 -2.26 -11.58 18.47
CA TYR A 252 -1.28 -10.56 18.07
C TYR A 252 -1.92 -9.19 17.84
N HIS A 253 -3.07 -9.13 17.16
CA HIS A 253 -3.83 -7.89 16.98
C HIS A 253 -4.22 -7.25 18.33
N ASP A 254 -4.70 -8.06 19.28
CA ASP A 254 -5.08 -7.61 20.62
C ASP A 254 -3.87 -7.04 21.37
N MET A 255 -2.71 -7.70 21.27
CA MET A 255 -1.47 -7.19 21.87
C MET A 255 -0.98 -5.90 21.22
N LEU A 256 -1.16 -5.74 19.92
CA LEU A 256 -0.88 -4.49 19.21
C LEU A 256 -1.85 -3.36 19.58
N ASP A 257 -2.91 -3.64 20.34
CA ASP A 257 -3.91 -2.67 20.78
C ASP A 257 -4.44 -1.87 19.58
N GLY A 258 -4.88 -2.53 18.51
CA GLY A 258 -5.44 -1.84 17.34
C GLY A 258 -4.43 -1.03 16.51
N GLN A 259 -3.11 -1.28 16.63
CA GLN A 259 -2.08 -0.56 15.87
C GLN A 259 -2.33 -0.54 14.35
N VAL A 260 -2.71 -1.68 13.77
CA VAL A 260 -2.94 -1.80 12.32
C VAL A 260 -4.09 -0.89 11.87
N GLU A 261 -5.20 -0.89 12.60
CA GLU A 261 -6.33 0.02 12.34
C GLU A 261 -5.88 1.48 12.45
N ARG A 262 -5.13 1.85 13.50
CA ARG A 262 -4.62 3.22 13.67
C ARG A 262 -3.74 3.65 12.50
N GLN A 263 -2.86 2.79 12.01
CA GLN A 263 -2.00 3.11 10.85
C GLN A 263 -2.82 3.23 9.57
N MET A 264 -3.81 2.37 9.34
CA MET A 264 -4.73 2.50 8.20
C MET A 264 -5.54 3.80 8.26
N LYS A 265 -6.06 4.20 9.43
CA LYS A 265 -6.78 5.48 9.61
C LYS A 265 -5.89 6.68 9.33
N LYS A 266 -4.65 6.69 9.83
CA LYS A 266 -3.67 7.74 9.52
C LYS A 266 -3.38 7.83 8.02
N ALA A 267 -3.21 6.67 7.36
CA ALA A 267 -3.03 6.62 5.92
C ALA A 267 -4.24 7.19 5.18
N ILE A 268 -5.47 6.77 5.50
CA ILE A 268 -6.71 7.29 4.88
C ILE A 268 -6.79 8.81 4.99
N LYS A 269 -6.55 9.36 6.20
CA LYS A 269 -6.56 10.82 6.43
C LYS A 269 -5.51 11.51 5.57
N MET A 270 -4.27 11.03 5.62
CA MET A 270 -3.16 11.64 4.90
C MET A 270 -3.33 11.56 3.38
N ILE A 271 -3.89 10.47 2.84
CA ILE A 271 -4.23 10.36 1.41
C ILE A 271 -5.20 11.48 1.02
N ALA A 272 -6.29 11.64 1.78
CA ALA A 272 -7.28 12.67 1.52
C ALA A 272 -6.68 14.08 1.60
N ASP A 273 -5.85 14.33 2.62
CA ASP A 273 -5.15 15.60 2.82
C ASP A 273 -4.19 15.92 1.67
N PHE A 274 -3.45 14.92 1.18
CA PHE A 274 -2.51 15.10 0.07
C PHE A 274 -3.23 15.36 -1.26
N TRP A 275 -4.30 14.61 -1.56
CA TRP A 275 -5.12 14.87 -2.73
C TRP A 275 -5.73 16.27 -2.70
N TYR A 276 -6.29 16.66 -1.55
CA TYR A 276 -6.87 17.98 -1.33
C TYR A 276 -5.82 19.08 -1.47
N THR A 277 -4.66 18.93 -0.84
CA THR A 277 -3.55 19.88 -0.93
C THR A 277 -3.05 20.04 -2.37
N ALA A 278 -2.91 18.95 -3.12
CA ALA A 278 -2.52 19.01 -4.53
C ALA A 278 -3.55 19.76 -5.39
N TRP A 279 -4.84 19.59 -5.10
CA TRP A 279 -5.92 20.31 -5.77
C TRP A 279 -5.95 21.80 -5.40
N ILE A 280 -5.80 22.15 -4.12
CA ILE A 280 -5.70 23.55 -3.67
C ILE A 280 -4.51 24.25 -4.35
N ASP A 281 -3.32 23.65 -4.29
CA ASP A 281 -2.09 24.23 -4.87
C ASP A 281 -2.12 24.34 -6.40
N SER A 282 -3.04 23.63 -7.04
CA SER A 282 -3.27 23.74 -8.49
C SER A 282 -4.21 24.88 -8.89
N GLY A 283 -4.72 25.65 -7.93
CA GLY A 283 -5.69 26.72 -8.15
C GLY A 283 -7.13 26.24 -8.22
N GLN A 284 -7.44 25.09 -7.60
CA GLN A 284 -8.81 24.55 -7.45
C GLN A 284 -9.59 24.41 -8.77
N PRO A 285 -9.05 23.73 -9.80
CA PRO A 285 -9.75 23.53 -11.05
C PRO A 285 -11.08 22.79 -10.83
N ASP A 286 -12.12 23.20 -11.56
CA ASP A 286 -13.43 22.53 -11.54
C ASP A 286 -13.33 21.10 -12.09
N LEU A 287 -13.34 20.11 -11.20
CA LEU A 287 -13.24 18.69 -11.55
C LEU A 287 -14.52 18.15 -12.21
N ASN A 288 -15.68 18.76 -11.96
CA ASN A 288 -16.93 18.33 -12.57
C ASN A 288 -16.94 18.61 -14.08
N SER A 289 -16.17 19.60 -14.55
CA SER A 289 -15.98 19.84 -15.98
C SER A 289 -15.31 18.67 -16.70
N LEU A 290 -14.48 17.87 -16.00
CA LEU A 290 -13.78 16.71 -16.56
C LEU A 290 -14.70 15.51 -16.78
N LEU A 291 -15.79 15.41 -16.02
CA LEU A 291 -16.78 14.35 -16.14
C LEU A 291 -17.61 14.46 -17.44
N LYS A 292 -17.65 15.64 -18.07
CA LYS A 292 -18.44 15.87 -19.30
C LYS A 292 -17.85 15.18 -20.52
N ASN A 293 -16.54 14.93 -20.53
CA ASN A 293 -15.81 14.30 -21.63
C ASN A 293 -15.02 13.11 -21.09
N PRO A 294 -15.67 11.97 -20.79
CA PRO A 294 -15.00 10.83 -20.21
C PRO A 294 -13.93 10.31 -21.18
N VAL A 295 -12.70 10.21 -20.69
CA VAL A 295 -11.57 9.61 -21.41
C VAL A 295 -11.51 8.14 -21.03
N VAL A 296 -11.38 7.26 -22.03
CA VAL A 296 -11.09 5.85 -21.79
C VAL A 296 -9.68 5.76 -21.21
N ILE A 297 -9.57 5.27 -19.98
CA ILE A 297 -8.29 5.06 -19.33
C ILE A 297 -7.86 3.62 -19.61
N PRO A 298 -6.83 3.40 -20.44
CA PRO A 298 -6.36 2.05 -20.69
C PRO A 298 -5.77 1.47 -19.42
N GLU A 299 -5.97 0.16 -19.25
CA GLU A 299 -5.28 -0.61 -18.22
C GLU A 299 -3.76 -0.50 -18.40
N GLU A 300 -3.02 -0.36 -17.30
CA GLU A 300 -1.57 -0.33 -17.34
C GLU A 300 -1.05 -1.75 -17.63
N LYS A 301 -0.34 -1.92 -18.75
CA LYS A 301 0.28 -3.19 -19.13
C LYS A 301 1.73 -3.20 -18.68
N PHE A 302 2.16 -4.30 -18.05
CA PHE A 302 3.52 -4.45 -17.54
C PHE A 302 4.29 -5.49 -18.36
N GLU A 303 5.46 -5.11 -18.86
CA GLU A 303 6.38 -6.03 -19.53
C GLU A 303 7.46 -6.54 -18.57
N PHE A 304 7.35 -7.79 -18.13
CA PHE A 304 8.30 -8.42 -17.20
C PHE A 304 9.46 -9.10 -17.93
N SER A 305 10.08 -8.41 -18.88
CA SER A 305 11.06 -9.01 -19.80
C SER A 305 12.39 -9.38 -19.13
N LYS A 306 12.75 -8.74 -18.00
CA LYS A 306 13.96 -9.03 -17.23
C LYS A 306 13.69 -9.07 -15.72
N PRO A 307 14.30 -10.01 -14.99
CA PRO A 307 14.21 -10.03 -13.55
C PRO A 307 14.98 -8.85 -12.93
N LEU A 308 14.25 -7.87 -12.37
CA LEU A 308 14.80 -6.84 -11.47
C LEU A 308 15.08 -7.39 -10.07
N ASP A 309 16.15 -6.94 -9.41
CA ASP A 309 16.40 -7.25 -8.00
C ASP A 309 15.48 -6.40 -7.12
N VAL A 310 14.63 -7.05 -6.33
CA VAL A 310 13.55 -6.41 -5.56
C VAL A 310 13.46 -7.12 -4.22
N ARG A 311 13.36 -6.35 -3.12
CA ARG A 311 13.12 -6.92 -1.79
C ARG A 311 11.80 -7.70 -1.79
N GLU A 312 11.74 -8.91 -1.24
CA GLU A 312 10.52 -9.73 -1.24
C GLU A 312 9.67 -9.43 0.00
N HIS A 313 8.37 -9.15 -0.16
CA HIS A 313 7.45 -8.85 0.95
C HIS A 313 6.68 -10.08 1.43
N ASP A 314 6.39 -11.00 0.51
CA ASP A 314 5.75 -12.27 0.82
C ASP A 314 6.79 -13.38 0.96
N GLY A 315 7.22 -13.63 2.18
CA GLY A 315 7.99 -14.83 2.49
C GLY A 315 7.06 -16.04 2.57
N ILE A 316 6.98 -16.85 1.51
CA ILE A 316 6.61 -18.27 1.70
C ILE A 316 7.66 -18.82 2.66
N THR A 317 7.21 -19.18 3.85
CA THR A 317 8.07 -19.70 4.90
C THR A 317 8.79 -20.95 4.40
N SER A 318 10.10 -20.98 4.61
CA SER A 318 11.07 -22.09 4.43
C SER A 318 11.63 -22.32 3.02
N GLN A 319 12.96 -22.22 2.93
CA GLN A 319 13.88 -22.85 1.96
C GLN A 319 13.71 -22.58 0.45
N GLU A 320 12.78 -21.73 0.01
CA GLU A 320 12.72 -21.34 -1.40
C GLU A 320 13.65 -20.15 -1.68
N THR A 321 14.42 -20.23 -2.77
CA THR A 321 15.29 -19.12 -3.18
C THR A 321 14.42 -17.91 -3.59
N PRO A 322 14.91 -16.66 -3.50
CA PRO A 322 14.17 -15.48 -4.00
C PRO A 322 13.66 -15.66 -5.44
N LYS A 323 14.36 -16.46 -6.25
CA LYS A 323 13.98 -16.81 -7.61
C LYS A 323 12.71 -17.69 -7.70
N ASP A 324 12.48 -18.55 -6.71
CA ASP A 324 11.32 -19.45 -6.66
C ASP A 324 10.09 -18.76 -6.06
N LEU A 325 10.29 -17.93 -5.01
CA LEU A 325 9.27 -16.99 -4.52
C LEU A 325 8.74 -16.09 -5.63
N ARG A 326 9.67 -15.50 -6.40
CA ARG A 326 9.34 -14.67 -7.57
C ARG A 326 8.58 -15.43 -8.64
N LYS A 327 8.94 -16.69 -8.93
CA LYS A 327 8.19 -17.52 -9.88
C LYS A 327 6.78 -17.81 -9.38
N SER A 328 6.61 -18.05 -8.08
CA SER A 328 5.32 -18.29 -7.45
C SER A 328 4.44 -17.04 -7.43
N PHE A 329 5.01 -15.87 -7.09
CA PHE A 329 4.33 -14.57 -7.15
C PHE A 329 3.92 -14.20 -8.57
N LEU A 330 4.84 -14.32 -9.54
CA LEU A 330 4.51 -14.13 -10.94
C LEU A 330 3.38 -15.07 -11.33
N ARG A 331 3.50 -16.39 -11.11
CA ARG A 331 2.45 -17.38 -11.43
C ARG A 331 1.08 -17.04 -10.81
N ALA A 332 1.05 -16.49 -9.60
CA ALA A 332 -0.18 -16.01 -8.96
C ALA A 332 -0.79 -14.81 -9.70
N MET A 333 0.02 -13.86 -10.17
CA MET A 333 -0.44 -12.75 -11.02
C MET A 333 -0.95 -13.22 -12.40
N TRP A 334 -0.43 -14.32 -12.96
CA TRP A 334 -0.82 -14.83 -14.30
C TRP A 334 -2.08 -15.71 -14.32
N ARG A 335 -2.64 -16.11 -13.17
CA ARG A 335 -3.89 -16.92 -13.10
C ARG A 335 -5.18 -16.09 -13.14
N VAL A 336 -5.08 -14.77 -13.28
CA VAL A 336 -6.23 -13.84 -13.29
C VAL A 336 -6.65 -13.42 -14.72
N ASN A 337 -6.29 -14.21 -15.75
CA ASN A 337 -6.77 -14.00 -17.13
C ASN A 337 -7.86 -14.99 -17.51
#